data_AF-A0AB36GXM8-F1
#
_entry.id   AF-A0AB36GXM8-F1
#
_cell.length_a   1.000
_cell.length_b   1.000
_cell.length_c   1.000
_cell.angle_alpha   90.00
_cell.angle_beta   90.00
_cell.angle_gamma   90.00
#
_symmetry.space_group_name_H-M   'P 1'
#
loop_
_entity.id
_entity.type
_entity.pdbx_description
1 polymer ?
#
loop_
_entity_poly.entity_id
_entity_poly.type
_entity_poly.pdbx_seq_one_letter_code
_entity_poly.pdbx_strand_id
1 'polypeptide(L)'
;MTDSQNLAASPSPTPEQSNQPQSAEALTGEQLIKVLHPAFDEQIINYGAYDLVYATGSAIYRNPDIDQHQEPMQEHFLVGYQEVPDEVIIAPIRMPDVTPAGTASTIDNTNALHAYRVGEHSVAIESVNGSSFLLIFEDAPEITTIHGTGVLNQSRDVSAFREFVTSRWPVL
;
A
#
# COMPACT_ATOMS: atom_id res chain seq x y z
N MET A 1 -32.43 -11.30 74.12
CA MET A 1 -32.05 -12.69 73.80
C MET A 1 -33.22 -13.25 73.02
N THR A 2 -33.20 -13.41 71.71
CA THR A 2 -32.19 -14.07 70.86
C THR A 2 -32.18 -13.49 69.43
N ASP A 3 -31.05 -13.71 68.78
CA ASP A 3 -30.57 -13.22 67.49
C ASP A 3 -31.47 -13.44 66.28
N SER A 4 -31.50 -12.44 65.39
CA SER A 4 -31.81 -12.62 63.97
C SER A 4 -30.57 -12.24 63.17
N GLN A 5 -29.97 -13.26 62.58
CA GLN A 5 -28.84 -13.16 61.66
C GLN A 5 -29.26 -12.36 60.42
N ASN A 6 -28.48 -11.35 60.05
CA ASN A 6 -28.55 -10.75 58.73
C ASN A 6 -27.17 -10.91 58.07
N LEU A 7 -27.09 -11.84 57.13
CA LEU A 7 -25.92 -12.11 56.30
C LEU A 7 -25.57 -10.87 55.50
N ALA A 8 -24.32 -10.41 55.62
CA ALA A 8 -23.74 -9.44 54.72
C ALA A 8 -23.64 -10.05 53.31
N ALA A 9 -24.40 -9.51 52.36
CA ALA A 9 -24.15 -9.75 50.95
C ALA A 9 -22.97 -8.88 50.50
N SER A 10 -21.85 -9.51 50.16
CA SER A 10 -20.77 -8.88 49.41
C SER A 10 -21.30 -8.36 48.07
N PRO A 11 -20.97 -7.13 47.64
CA PRO A 11 -21.29 -6.72 46.28
C PRO A 11 -20.46 -7.56 45.30
N SER A 12 -21.14 -8.22 44.36
CA SER A 12 -20.52 -8.87 43.21
C SER A 12 -19.70 -7.86 42.41
N PRO A 13 -18.57 -8.27 41.79
CA PRO A 13 -17.85 -7.40 40.88
C PRO A 13 -18.72 -7.15 39.64
N THR A 14 -18.92 -5.88 39.31
CA THR A 14 -19.56 -5.45 38.05
C THR A 14 -18.73 -5.98 36.88
N PRO A 15 -19.28 -6.82 35.98
CA PRO A 15 -18.66 -7.10 34.70
C PRO A 15 -19.25 -6.12 33.70
N GLU A 16 -18.53 -5.07 33.33
CA GLU A 16 -18.69 -4.32 32.05
C GLU A 16 -17.80 -3.07 32.04
N GLN A 17 -16.50 -3.28 31.81
CA GLN A 17 -15.77 -2.38 30.93
C GLN A 17 -15.45 -3.17 29.68
N SER A 18 -16.48 -3.28 28.84
CA SER A 18 -16.34 -3.71 27.45
C SER A 18 -15.27 -2.84 26.82
N ASN A 19 -14.13 -3.45 26.46
CA ASN A 19 -13.18 -2.90 25.51
C ASN A 19 -13.97 -2.53 24.25
N GLN A 20 -14.39 -1.27 24.14
CA GLN A 20 -14.81 -0.74 22.86
C GLN A 20 -13.57 -0.77 21.97
N PRO A 21 -13.64 -1.38 20.76
CA PRO A 21 -12.56 -1.22 19.80
C PRO A 21 -12.36 0.27 19.60
N GLN A 22 -11.16 0.78 19.92
CA GLN A 22 -10.79 2.16 19.62
C GLN A 22 -11.17 2.40 18.16
N SER A 23 -12.13 3.30 17.93
CA SER A 23 -12.52 3.67 16.57
C SER A 23 -11.26 4.19 15.90
N ALA A 24 -10.84 3.54 14.81
CA ALA A 24 -9.71 4.00 14.02
C ALA A 24 -9.93 5.48 13.70
N GLU A 25 -8.92 6.31 13.96
CA GLU A 25 -9.02 7.75 13.72
C GLU A 25 -9.39 7.99 12.25
N ALA A 26 -10.38 8.83 11.97
CA ALA A 26 -10.77 9.13 10.60
C ALA A 26 -9.77 10.12 9.99
N LEU A 27 -9.00 9.67 9.01
CA LEU A 27 -8.01 10.48 8.28
C LEU A 27 -8.65 11.15 7.07
N THR A 28 -8.33 12.42 6.86
CA THR A 28 -8.55 13.08 5.58
C THR A 28 -7.60 12.50 4.51
N GLY A 29 -7.94 12.67 3.23
CA GLY A 29 -7.06 12.24 2.14
C GLY A 29 -5.65 12.85 2.23
N GLU A 30 -5.53 14.13 2.60
CA GLU A 30 -4.23 14.78 2.81
C GLU A 30 -3.43 14.19 3.96
N GLN A 31 -4.08 13.80 5.06
CA GLN A 31 -3.42 13.13 6.18
C GLN A 31 -2.97 11.72 5.78
N LEU A 32 -3.82 11.00 5.03
CA LEU A 32 -3.48 9.67 4.54
C LEU A 32 -2.27 9.71 3.59
N ILE A 33 -2.21 10.68 2.67
CA ILE A 33 -1.05 10.94 1.81
C ILE A 33 0.22 11.14 2.66
N LYS A 34 0.15 11.97 3.71
CA LYS A 34 1.29 12.21 4.62
C LYS A 34 1.73 10.96 5.38
N VAL A 35 0.82 10.02 5.63
CA VAL A 35 1.12 8.73 6.26
C VAL A 35 1.79 7.78 5.26
N LEU A 36 1.35 7.75 4.00
CA LEU A 36 1.87 6.85 2.98
C LEU A 36 3.24 7.27 2.43
N HIS A 37 3.46 8.58 2.23
CA HIS A 37 4.67 9.09 1.57
C HIS A 37 6.00 8.63 2.22
N PRO A 38 6.18 8.67 3.55
CA PRO A 38 7.45 8.29 4.16
C PRO A 38 7.89 6.86 3.82
N ALA A 39 6.96 5.91 3.70
CA ALA A 39 7.30 4.52 3.34
C ALA A 39 7.85 4.38 1.93
N PHE A 40 7.50 5.31 1.03
CA PHE A 40 8.09 5.40 -0.30
C PHE A 40 9.45 6.14 -0.25
N ASP A 41 9.53 7.24 0.50
CA ASP A 41 10.74 8.06 0.67
C ASP A 41 11.91 7.26 1.25
N GLU A 42 11.63 6.34 2.19
CA GLU A 42 12.65 5.47 2.77
C GLU A 42 13.30 4.52 1.76
N GLN A 43 12.64 4.26 0.63
CA GLN A 43 13.09 3.32 -0.39
C GLN A 43 13.85 4.01 -1.53
N ILE A 44 13.80 5.35 -1.66
CA ILE A 44 14.34 6.07 -2.83
C ILE A 44 14.91 7.43 -2.45
N ILE A 45 16.11 7.73 -2.95
CA ILE A 45 16.73 9.05 -2.82
C ILE A 45 16.13 9.99 -3.89
N ASN A 46 15.46 11.07 -3.46
CA ASN A 46 14.86 12.15 -4.26
C ASN A 46 13.42 11.93 -4.78
N TYR A 47 12.48 11.73 -3.84
CA TYR A 47 11.04 11.61 -4.10
C TYR A 47 10.34 12.78 -4.82
N GLY A 48 10.78 14.03 -4.62
CA GLY A 48 9.97 15.22 -4.97
C GLY A 48 9.62 15.45 -6.45
N ALA A 49 9.96 14.52 -7.34
CA ALA A 49 9.68 14.55 -8.77
C ALA A 49 8.59 13.56 -9.23
N TYR A 50 8.09 12.67 -8.35
CA TYR A 50 7.19 11.59 -8.74
C TYR A 50 5.72 11.87 -8.40
N ASP A 51 4.83 11.54 -9.33
CA ASP A 51 3.42 11.32 -9.04
C ASP A 51 3.25 9.94 -8.40
N LEU A 52 2.43 9.84 -7.35
CA LEU A 52 2.29 8.62 -6.54
C LEU A 52 0.87 8.05 -6.61
N VAL A 53 0.77 6.75 -6.81
CA VAL A 53 -0.49 6.00 -6.72
C VAL A 53 -0.32 4.79 -5.80
N TYR A 54 -1.40 4.38 -5.15
CA TYR A 54 -1.48 3.18 -4.36
C TYR A 54 -2.14 2.06 -5.16
N ALA A 55 -1.54 0.87 -5.10
CA ALA A 55 -2.05 -0.33 -5.74
C ALA A 55 -2.10 -1.51 -4.76
N THR A 56 -3.02 -2.43 -5.02
CA THR A 56 -2.89 -3.81 -4.53
C THR A 56 -2.38 -4.71 -5.65
N GLY A 57 -2.05 -5.97 -5.36
CA GLY A 57 -1.79 -6.96 -6.39
C GLY A 57 -0.74 -7.98 -6.00
N SER A 58 0.19 -8.26 -6.92
CA SER A 58 1.25 -9.23 -6.68
C SER A 58 2.52 -8.92 -7.46
N ALA A 59 3.64 -9.43 -6.95
CA ALA A 59 4.94 -9.34 -7.59
C ALA A 59 5.60 -10.72 -7.65
N ILE A 60 6.27 -10.99 -8.77
CA ILE A 60 7.17 -12.13 -8.95
C ILE A 60 8.55 -11.55 -9.19
N TYR A 61 9.47 -11.78 -8.27
CA TYR A 61 10.87 -11.39 -8.43
C TYR A 61 11.67 -12.56 -8.98
N ARG A 62 12.40 -12.32 -10.06
CA ARG A 62 13.31 -13.33 -10.66
C ARG A 62 14.78 -12.92 -10.59
N ASN A 63 15.07 -11.69 -10.18
CA ASN A 63 16.41 -11.24 -9.90
C ASN A 63 16.82 -11.69 -8.48
N PRO A 64 17.80 -12.61 -8.32
CA PRO A 64 18.20 -13.13 -7.01
C PRO A 64 18.70 -12.04 -6.06
N ASP A 65 19.33 -10.99 -6.59
CA ASP A 65 19.86 -9.89 -5.78
C ASP A 65 18.76 -9.07 -5.13
N ILE A 66 17.58 -9.02 -5.75
CA ILE A 66 16.39 -8.31 -5.25
C ILE A 66 15.53 -9.27 -4.42
N ASP A 67 15.31 -10.50 -4.90
CA ASP A 67 14.44 -11.52 -4.30
C ASP A 67 14.81 -11.83 -2.85
N GLN A 68 16.11 -11.89 -2.53
CA GLN A 68 16.61 -12.10 -1.16
C GLN A 68 16.23 -10.99 -0.16
N HIS A 69 15.81 -9.82 -0.66
CA HIS A 69 15.41 -8.67 0.15
C HIS A 69 13.89 -8.47 0.17
N GLN A 70 13.11 -9.37 -0.43
CA GLN A 70 11.65 -9.28 -0.47
C GLN A 70 11.03 -10.11 0.64
N GLU A 71 9.92 -9.62 1.18
CA GLU A 71 9.03 -10.47 1.96
C GLU A 71 8.26 -11.47 1.10
N PRO A 72 7.90 -12.63 1.68
CA PRO A 72 7.00 -13.55 1.02
C PRO A 72 5.62 -12.90 0.87
N MET A 73 5.11 -12.88 -0.36
CA MET A 73 3.75 -12.45 -0.73
C MET A 73 3.46 -10.98 -0.41
N GLN A 74 3.81 -10.11 -1.36
CA GLN A 74 3.54 -8.69 -1.30
C GLN A 74 2.22 -8.36 -2.01
N GLU A 75 1.33 -7.70 -1.28
CA GLU A 75 -0.03 -7.40 -1.74
C GLU A 75 -0.30 -5.90 -1.92
N HIS A 76 0.54 -5.04 -1.36
CA HIS A 76 0.36 -3.59 -1.33
C HIS A 76 1.60 -2.88 -1.86
N PHE A 77 1.38 -1.89 -2.73
CA PHE A 77 2.44 -1.16 -3.41
C PHE A 77 2.13 0.34 -3.43
N LEU A 78 3.18 1.13 -3.18
CA LEU A 78 3.22 2.53 -3.59
C LEU A 78 3.99 2.60 -4.91
N VAL A 79 3.40 3.23 -5.91
CA VAL A 79 3.95 3.29 -7.26
C VAL A 79 4.17 4.75 -7.62
N GLY A 80 5.44 5.13 -7.73
CA GLY A 80 5.84 6.45 -8.22
C GLY A 80 6.10 6.39 -9.71
N TYR A 81 5.75 7.43 -10.46
CA TYR A 81 6.17 7.56 -11.86
C TYR A 81 6.52 9.00 -12.22
N GLN A 82 7.39 9.16 -13.21
CA GLN A 82 7.78 10.45 -13.79
C GLN A 82 8.05 10.31 -15.29
N GLU A 83 7.87 11.39 -16.05
CA GLU A 83 8.03 11.39 -17.52
C GLU A 83 9.45 11.75 -18.00
N VAL A 84 10.29 12.36 -17.15
CA VAL A 84 11.61 12.84 -17.55
C VAL A 84 12.66 12.56 -16.46
N PRO A 85 13.44 11.46 -16.56
CA PRO A 85 13.31 10.38 -17.54
C PRO A 85 12.03 9.55 -17.36
N ASP A 86 11.59 8.82 -18.39
CA ASP A 86 10.48 7.85 -18.25
C ASP A 86 10.88 6.78 -17.21
N GLU A 87 10.23 6.80 -16.05
CA GLU A 87 10.59 5.94 -14.93
C GLU A 87 9.37 5.62 -14.08
N VAL A 88 9.30 4.38 -13.61
CA VAL A 88 8.35 3.90 -12.60
C VAL A 88 9.12 3.27 -11.46
N ILE A 89 8.74 3.57 -10.23
CA ILE A 89 9.23 2.89 -9.05
C ILE A 89 8.07 2.16 -8.39
N ILE A 90 8.22 0.85 -8.21
CA ILE A 90 7.24 -0.03 -7.56
C ILE A 90 7.79 -0.38 -6.19
N ALA A 91 7.25 0.24 -5.15
CA ALA A 91 7.71 0.09 -3.78
C ALA A 91 6.71 -0.76 -2.97
N PRO A 92 7.08 -2.00 -2.58
CA PRO A 92 6.21 -2.83 -1.76
C PRO A 92 6.13 -2.27 -0.34
N ILE A 93 4.94 -2.28 0.25
CA ILE A 93 4.71 -1.79 1.62
C ILE A 93 3.90 -2.79 2.46
N ARG A 94 4.15 -2.80 3.77
CA ARG A 94 3.34 -3.52 4.75
C ARG A 94 2.16 -2.65 5.17
N MET A 95 0.98 -3.26 5.22
CA MET A 95 -0.21 -2.65 5.80
C MET A 95 -0.63 -3.45 7.04
N PRO A 96 -1.15 -2.81 8.10
CA PRO A 96 -1.46 -1.39 8.23
C PRO A 96 -0.29 -0.51 8.72
N ASP A 97 0.90 -1.07 8.93
CA ASP A 97 2.04 -0.36 9.53
C ASP A 97 2.64 0.73 8.64
N VAL A 98 2.42 0.66 7.32
CA VAL A 98 2.96 1.57 6.31
C VAL A 98 4.48 1.65 6.40
N THR A 99 5.12 0.49 6.26
CA THR A 99 6.59 0.36 6.24
C THR A 99 7.05 -0.39 5.00
N PRO A 100 8.30 -0.23 4.53
CA PRO A 100 8.82 -0.98 3.39
C PRO A 100 8.71 -2.51 3.60
N ALA A 101 8.12 -3.22 2.64
CA ALA A 101 7.99 -4.69 2.64
C ALA A 101 9.06 -5.39 1.77
N GLY A 102 10.06 -4.65 1.33
CA GLY A 102 11.14 -5.13 0.49
C GLY A 102 11.91 -3.98 -0.16
N THR A 103 12.72 -4.30 -1.17
CA THR A 103 13.41 -3.31 -1.99
C THR A 103 12.50 -2.86 -3.13
N ALA A 104 12.32 -1.55 -3.28
CA ALA A 104 11.62 -0.98 -4.43
C ALA A 104 12.29 -1.37 -5.76
N SER A 105 11.46 -1.61 -6.77
CA SER A 105 11.91 -1.95 -8.12
C SER A 105 11.77 -0.76 -9.05
N THR A 106 12.84 -0.43 -9.76
CA THR A 106 12.85 0.61 -10.80
C THR A 106 12.57 -0.01 -12.16
N ILE A 107 11.61 0.54 -12.88
CA ILE A 107 11.27 0.19 -14.26
C ILE A 107 11.49 1.43 -15.13
N ASP A 108 12.33 1.29 -16.16
CA ASP A 108 12.69 2.38 -17.06
C ASP A 108 12.89 1.86 -18.50
N ASN A 109 13.24 2.77 -19.41
CA ASN A 109 13.50 2.44 -20.82
C ASN A 109 14.64 1.43 -21.07
N THR A 110 15.45 1.12 -20.06
CA THR A 110 16.57 0.18 -20.16
C THR A 110 16.21 -1.23 -19.70
N ASN A 111 15.21 -1.37 -18.83
CA ASN A 111 14.88 -2.65 -18.20
C ASN A 111 13.39 -3.06 -18.33
N ALA A 112 12.52 -2.19 -18.82
CA ALA A 112 11.14 -2.53 -19.11
C ALA A 112 11.09 -3.48 -20.33
N LEU A 113 10.33 -4.56 -20.19
CA LEU A 113 10.02 -5.46 -21.29
C LEU A 113 8.68 -5.06 -21.91
N HIS A 114 7.60 -5.13 -21.12
CA HIS A 114 6.25 -4.74 -21.53
C HIS A 114 5.44 -4.22 -20.35
N ALA A 115 4.48 -3.35 -20.64
CA ALA A 115 3.42 -2.91 -19.75
C ALA A 115 2.09 -2.89 -20.50
N TYR A 116 1.06 -3.54 -19.94
CA TYR A 116 -0.23 -3.67 -20.59
C TYR A 116 -1.37 -3.72 -19.57
N ARG A 117 -2.56 -3.29 -20.00
CA ARG A 117 -3.76 -3.36 -19.17
C ARG A 117 -4.24 -4.80 -19.04
N VAL A 118 -4.57 -5.21 -17.82
CA VAL A 118 -5.21 -6.49 -17.52
C VAL A 118 -6.61 -6.18 -17.00
N GLY A 119 -7.57 -6.06 -17.91
CA GLY A 119 -8.90 -5.56 -17.59
C GLY A 119 -8.94 -4.05 -17.36
N GLU A 120 -10.01 -3.57 -16.73
CA GLU A 120 -10.27 -2.13 -16.56
C GLU A 120 -9.35 -1.48 -15.52
N HIS A 121 -9.12 -2.20 -14.42
CA HIS A 121 -8.52 -1.65 -13.21
C HIS A 121 -7.06 -2.03 -12.97
N SER A 122 -6.46 -2.84 -13.83
CA SER A 122 -5.14 -3.42 -13.56
C SER A 122 -4.14 -3.21 -14.69
N VAL A 123 -2.87 -3.18 -14.32
CA VAL A 123 -1.72 -3.11 -15.23
C VAL A 123 -0.76 -4.24 -14.85
N ALA A 124 -0.31 -4.97 -15.87
CA ALA A 124 0.85 -5.84 -15.74
C ALA A 124 2.09 -5.11 -16.24
N ILE A 125 3.20 -5.21 -15.51
CA ILE A 125 4.51 -4.69 -15.89
C ILE A 125 5.51 -5.83 -15.81
N GLU A 126 6.26 -6.06 -16.88
CA GLU A 126 7.28 -7.09 -17.00
C GLU A 126 8.63 -6.46 -17.28
N SER A 127 9.68 -6.95 -16.63
CA SER A 127 11.06 -6.49 -16.80
C SER A 127 11.91 -7.54 -17.51
N VAL A 128 12.95 -7.09 -18.21
CA VAL A 128 13.93 -7.96 -18.89
C VAL A 128 14.66 -8.91 -17.95
N ASN A 129 14.71 -8.62 -16.65
CA ASN A 129 15.28 -9.52 -15.63
C ASN A 129 14.32 -10.66 -15.22
N GLY A 130 13.14 -10.75 -15.85
CA GLY A 130 12.12 -11.77 -15.60
C GLY A 130 11.17 -11.45 -14.44
N SER A 131 11.34 -10.32 -13.74
CA SER A 131 10.41 -9.89 -12.71
C SER A 131 9.12 -9.37 -13.34
N SER A 132 7.98 -9.61 -12.68
CA SER A 132 6.68 -9.15 -13.14
C SER A 132 5.81 -8.66 -11.99
N PHE A 133 4.99 -7.66 -12.27
CA PHE A 133 4.10 -7.02 -11.33
C PHE A 133 2.70 -6.98 -11.91
N LEU A 134 1.71 -7.47 -11.17
CA LEU A 134 0.30 -7.25 -11.46
C LEU A 134 -0.22 -6.25 -10.46
N LEU A 135 -0.51 -5.03 -10.91
CA LEU A 135 -0.95 -3.92 -10.08
C LEU A 135 -2.42 -3.63 -10.35
N ILE A 136 -3.22 -3.58 -9.29
CA ILE A 136 -4.67 -3.38 -9.31
C ILE A 136 -4.95 -2.07 -8.58
N PHE A 137 -5.68 -1.16 -9.24
CA PHE A 137 -5.94 0.17 -8.71
C PHE A 137 -7.44 0.43 -8.55
N GLU A 138 -7.80 0.92 -7.38
CA GLU A 138 -9.09 1.54 -7.12
C GLU A 138 -8.95 3.06 -7.22
N ASP A 139 -9.99 3.73 -7.71
CA ASP A 139 -10.00 5.19 -7.88
C ASP A 139 -10.06 5.94 -6.53
N ALA A 140 -10.67 5.31 -5.53
CA ALA A 140 -10.89 5.87 -4.20
C ALA A 140 -10.84 4.78 -3.10
N PRO A 141 -9.71 4.06 -2.93
CA PRO A 141 -9.62 3.01 -1.92
C PRO A 141 -9.76 3.58 -0.51
N GLU A 142 -10.48 2.86 0.34
CA GLU A 142 -10.42 3.04 1.79
C GLU A 142 -9.17 2.33 2.31
N ILE A 143 -8.26 3.09 2.93
CA ILE A 143 -6.99 2.60 3.44
C ILE A 143 -6.99 2.72 4.95
N THR A 144 -6.76 1.59 5.61
CA THR A 144 -6.58 1.53 7.07
C THR A 144 -5.10 1.40 7.40
N THR A 145 -4.61 2.32 8.24
CA THR A 145 -3.24 2.37 8.74
C THR A 145 -3.26 2.31 10.27
N ILE A 146 -2.10 2.12 10.91
CA ILE A 146 -1.98 2.26 12.36
C ILE A 146 -2.32 3.67 12.87
N HIS A 147 -2.31 4.67 11.98
CA HIS A 147 -2.66 6.06 12.28
C HIS A 147 -4.14 6.39 12.07
N GLY A 148 -4.93 5.46 11.52
CA GLY A 148 -6.33 5.67 11.21
C GLY A 148 -6.73 5.20 9.80
N THR A 149 -8.00 5.43 9.47
CA THR A 149 -8.61 5.02 8.20
C THR A 149 -9.06 6.24 7.41
N GLY A 150 -8.79 6.27 6.11
CA GLY A 150 -9.21 7.35 5.22
C GLY A 150 -9.40 6.87 3.79
N VAL A 151 -10.01 7.72 2.95
CA VAL A 151 -10.19 7.45 1.52
C VAL A 151 -9.13 8.23 0.72
N LEU A 152 -8.37 7.52 -0.11
CA LEU A 152 -7.38 8.11 -1.02
C LEU A 152 -8.01 8.35 -2.39
N ASN A 153 -8.34 9.59 -2.75
CA ASN A 153 -8.84 9.89 -4.10
C ASN A 153 -7.65 10.03 -5.08
N GLN A 154 -7.49 9.03 -5.94
CA GLN A 154 -6.37 8.91 -6.89
C GLN A 154 -6.83 8.66 -8.33
N SER A 155 -8.12 8.79 -8.63
CA SER A 155 -8.71 8.53 -9.95
C SER A 155 -7.95 9.16 -11.14
N ARG A 156 -7.52 10.42 -10.97
CA ARG A 156 -6.77 11.17 -11.98
C ARG A 156 -5.37 10.58 -12.16
N ASP A 157 -4.68 10.32 -11.06
CA ASP A 157 -3.29 9.85 -11.06
C ASP A 157 -3.20 8.42 -11.56
N VAL A 158 -4.18 7.57 -11.21
CA VAL A 158 -4.33 6.20 -11.75
C VAL A 158 -4.56 6.21 -13.25
N SER A 159 -5.41 7.11 -13.75
CA SER A 159 -5.67 7.24 -15.19
C SER A 159 -4.41 7.68 -15.95
N ALA A 160 -3.69 8.68 -15.41
CA ALA A 160 -2.44 9.16 -15.99
C ALA A 160 -1.33 8.10 -15.96
N PHE A 161 -1.16 7.40 -14.84
CA PHE A 161 -0.21 6.29 -14.70
C PHE A 161 -0.46 5.18 -15.74
N ARG A 162 -1.72 4.76 -15.91
CA ARG A 162 -2.09 3.71 -16.87
C ARG A 162 -1.76 4.11 -18.31
N GLU A 163 -2.06 5.35 -18.68
CA GLU A 163 -1.72 5.89 -20.01
C GLU A 163 -0.20 5.97 -20.20
N PHE A 164 0.51 6.46 -19.19
CA PHE A 164 1.96 6.56 -19.19
C PHE A 164 2.62 5.20 -19.46
N VAL A 165 2.38 4.19 -18.62
CA VAL A 165 3.09 2.89 -18.74
C VAL A 165 2.75 2.15 -20.04
N THR A 166 1.48 2.18 -20.47
CA THR A 166 1.07 1.44 -21.68
C THR A 166 1.43 2.13 -22.99
N SER A 167 1.69 3.45 -22.97
CA SER A 167 2.20 4.17 -24.15
C SER A 167 3.73 4.04 -24.31
N ARG A 168 4.47 3.92 -23.20
CA ARG A 168 5.95 3.85 -23.22
C ARG A 168 6.49 2.45 -23.47
N TRP A 169 5.86 1.42 -22.92
CA TRP A 169 6.35 0.04 -23.02
C TRP A 169 5.27 -0.91 -23.56
N PRO A 170 4.69 -0.67 -24.75
CA PRO A 170 3.60 -1.51 -25.26
C PRO A 170 4.05 -2.95 -25.56
N VAL A 171 3.08 -3.86 -25.63
CA VAL A 171 3.27 -5.17 -26.28
C VAL A 171 3.27 -4.95 -27.79
N LEU A 172 4.33 -5.39 -28.47
CA LEU A 172 4.50 -5.27 -29.93
C LEU A 172 3.72 -6.34 -30.70
#